data_AF-A0A7D8ABR7-F1
#
_entry.id   AF-A0A7D8ABR7-F1
#
_cell.length_a   1.000
_cell.length_b   1.000
_cell.length_c   1.000
_cell.angle_alpha   90.00
_cell.angle_beta   90.00
_cell.angle_gamma   90.00
#
_symmetry.space_group_name_H-M   'P 1'
#
loop_
_entity.id
_entity.type
_entity.pdbx_description
1 polymer ?
#
loop_
_entity_poly.entity_id
_entity_poly.type
_entity_poly.pdbx_seq_one_letter_code
_entity_poly.pdbx_strand_id
1 'polypeptide(L)'
;MHALIARLPALVIVSSVHSQQQLTELLGAAETKSREVDITDLPRSLAAVVSAGHYVPAGEFGWRTSQERRVPHFVVQHGLLTPFAPPLPHGATLLAFSDDDAAFWASERSDIEGIAVGAQLLWDTSTTESKTHPSGPPVYLGQLHGSELPRRGKTRSTARFWRQTGAIYRPHPFEADRLSRAQHAIWQARGMRIDRSNLPIRELGGPIVGAFSTGILEAAASGFPAWAYYENPPRWLEEFWDRYRIHRWGADAAPTPAPPRPAIEPAQAIADAVLAATGER
;
A
#
# COMPACT_ATOMS: atom_id res chain seq x y z
N MET A 1 0.48 6.60 -9.98
CA MET A 1 0.81 6.18 -11.36
C MET A 1 0.64 7.31 -12.37
N HIS A 2 -0.52 7.98 -12.48
CA HIS A 2 -0.68 9.16 -13.34
C HIS A 2 0.41 10.24 -13.14
N ALA A 3 0.71 10.58 -11.89
CA ALA A 3 1.76 11.54 -11.54
C ALA A 3 3.16 11.12 -12.06
N LEU A 4 3.43 9.81 -12.14
CA LEU A 4 4.69 9.26 -12.67
C LEU A 4 4.68 9.27 -14.21
N ILE A 5 3.56 8.88 -14.81
CA ILE A 5 3.35 8.87 -16.26
C ILE A 5 3.56 10.24 -16.89
N ALA A 6 3.08 11.30 -16.24
CA ALA A 6 3.24 12.67 -16.71
C ALA A 6 4.71 13.13 -16.73
N ARG A 7 5.57 12.50 -15.92
CA ARG A 7 6.99 12.85 -15.76
C ARG A 7 7.93 11.99 -16.61
N LEU A 8 7.45 10.83 -17.03
CA LEU A 8 8.15 9.91 -17.92
C LEU A 8 7.36 9.79 -19.23
N PRO A 9 7.48 10.74 -20.17
CA PRO A 9 6.67 10.78 -21.39
C PRO A 9 6.92 9.56 -22.31
N ALA A 10 8.11 8.96 -22.24
CA ALA A 10 8.47 7.73 -22.95
C ALA A 10 8.14 6.43 -22.17
N LEU A 11 7.45 6.52 -21.03
CA LEU A 11 7.09 5.35 -20.22
C LEU A 11 6.07 4.48 -20.95
N VAL A 12 6.50 3.27 -21.35
CA VAL A 12 5.61 2.20 -21.80
C VAL A 12 5.12 1.43 -20.59
N ILE A 13 3.81 1.32 -20.43
CA ILE A 13 3.19 0.63 -19.29
C ILE A 13 2.84 -0.77 -19.73
N VAL A 14 3.56 -1.74 -19.18
CA VAL A 14 3.22 -3.15 -19.35
C VAL A 14 2.43 -3.59 -18.12
N SER A 15 1.20 -4.05 -18.33
CA SER A 15 0.34 -4.53 -17.23
C SER A 15 -0.29 -5.87 -17.58
N SER A 16 -0.20 -6.84 -16.68
CA SER A 16 -1.09 -8.01 -16.68
C SER A 16 -2.38 -7.63 -15.95
N VAL A 17 -3.23 -6.81 -16.56
CA VAL A 17 -4.61 -6.64 -16.08
C VAL A 17 -5.45 -7.87 -16.46
N HIS A 18 -6.39 -8.26 -15.60
CA HIS A 18 -7.34 -9.32 -15.95
C HIS A 18 -8.39 -8.85 -16.95
N SER A 19 -8.57 -7.54 -17.14
CA SER A 19 -9.41 -6.98 -18.19
C SER A 19 -8.97 -5.57 -18.63
N GLN A 20 -9.26 -5.23 -19.89
CA GLN A 20 -9.01 -3.90 -20.47
C GLN A 20 -9.79 -2.78 -19.75
N GLN A 21 -10.92 -3.12 -19.14
CA GLN A 21 -11.70 -2.21 -18.31
C GLN A 21 -10.92 -1.78 -17.06
N GLN A 22 -10.25 -2.72 -16.38
CA GLN A 22 -9.42 -2.39 -15.21
C GLN A 22 -8.26 -1.46 -15.56
N LEU A 23 -7.64 -1.65 -16.73
CA LEU A 23 -6.56 -0.77 -17.18
C LEU A 23 -7.07 0.64 -17.52
N THR A 24 -8.26 0.70 -18.15
CA THR A 24 -8.94 1.97 -18.47
C THR A 24 -9.36 2.73 -17.21
N GLU A 25 -9.82 2.03 -16.18
CA GLU A 25 -10.14 2.63 -14.87
C GLU A 25 -8.88 3.13 -14.15
N LEU A 26 -7.74 2.48 -14.34
CA LEU A 26 -6.47 2.82 -13.69
C LEU A 26 -5.67 3.94 -14.38
N LEU A 27 -5.82 4.09 -15.69
CA LEU A 27 -5.04 5.01 -16.52
C LEU A 27 -5.90 6.06 -17.24
N GLY A 28 -7.21 5.91 -17.27
CA GLY A 28 -8.08 6.71 -18.12
C GLY A 28 -8.04 6.28 -19.59
N ALA A 29 -9.20 6.32 -20.26
CA ALA A 29 -9.39 5.75 -21.60
C ALA A 29 -8.49 6.34 -22.70
N ALA A 30 -8.07 7.61 -22.56
CA ALA A 30 -7.19 8.27 -23.51
C ALA A 30 -5.72 7.82 -23.35
N GLU A 31 -5.25 7.62 -22.12
CA GLU A 31 -3.86 7.18 -21.87
C GLU A 31 -3.69 5.70 -22.22
N THR A 32 -4.70 4.85 -21.97
CA THR A 32 -4.64 3.41 -22.24
C THR A 32 -4.43 3.06 -23.71
N LYS A 33 -5.13 3.73 -24.63
CA LYS A 33 -5.06 3.40 -26.08
C LYS A 33 -3.73 3.80 -26.75
N SER A 34 -2.96 4.70 -26.13
CA SER A 34 -1.73 5.24 -26.74
C SER A 34 -0.45 4.49 -26.38
N ARG A 35 -0.53 3.48 -25.49
CA ARG A 35 0.65 2.85 -24.87
C ARG A 35 0.61 1.32 -24.80
N GLU A 36 -0.26 0.68 -25.58
CA GLU A 36 -0.39 -0.78 -25.62
C GLU A 36 0.70 -1.39 -26.51
N VAL A 37 1.60 -2.17 -25.89
CA VAL A 37 2.63 -2.97 -26.56
C VAL A 37 2.48 -4.39 -26.03
N ASP A 38 2.45 -5.38 -26.92
CA ASP A 38 2.50 -6.78 -26.51
C ASP A 38 3.79 -6.98 -25.71
N ILE A 39 3.70 -7.62 -24.55
CA ILE A 39 4.84 -7.87 -23.68
C ILE A 39 6.00 -8.55 -24.44
N THR A 40 5.69 -9.30 -25.50
CA THR A 40 6.66 -9.97 -26.38
C THR A 40 7.36 -9.06 -27.41
N ASP A 41 6.87 -7.84 -27.65
CA ASP A 41 7.38 -6.92 -28.68
C ASP A 41 7.88 -5.58 -28.09
N LEU A 42 8.70 -5.67 -27.03
CA LEU A 42 9.26 -4.48 -26.40
C LEU A 42 10.32 -3.79 -27.28
N PRO A 43 10.29 -2.45 -27.41
CA PRO A 43 11.17 -1.70 -28.29
C PRO A 43 12.65 -1.92 -27.94
N ARG A 44 13.53 -1.93 -28.95
CA ARG A 44 14.98 -2.07 -28.73
C ARG A 44 15.59 -0.95 -27.88
N SER A 45 14.93 0.21 -27.84
CA SER A 45 15.31 1.37 -27.03
C SER A 45 14.90 1.26 -25.56
N LEU A 46 14.40 0.11 -25.09
CA LEU A 46 14.10 -0.11 -23.67
C LEU A 46 15.35 0.22 -22.84
N ALA A 47 15.24 1.22 -21.95
CA ALA A 47 16.37 1.71 -21.15
C ALA A 47 16.31 1.28 -19.67
N ALA A 48 15.12 0.93 -19.16
CA ALA A 48 14.92 0.46 -17.79
C ALA A 48 13.60 -0.31 -17.67
N VAL A 49 13.47 -1.11 -16.62
CA VAL A 49 12.23 -1.77 -16.21
C VAL A 49 11.83 -1.27 -14.82
N VAL A 50 10.55 -0.93 -14.63
CA VAL A 50 9.98 -0.56 -13.32
C VAL A 50 8.82 -1.48 -13.03
N SER A 51 8.82 -2.16 -11.87
CA SER A 51 7.75 -3.08 -11.48
C SER A 51 7.40 -3.01 -9.99
N ALA A 52 6.32 -3.68 -9.59
CA ALA A 52 5.97 -3.91 -8.19
C ALA A 52 6.71 -5.11 -7.55
N GLY A 53 7.64 -5.73 -8.30
CA GLY A 53 8.30 -7.00 -7.98
C GLY A 53 8.23 -7.99 -9.14
N HIS A 54 8.74 -9.21 -8.95
CA HIS A 54 8.78 -10.27 -9.98
C HIS A 54 7.91 -11.49 -9.66
N TYR A 55 7.10 -11.41 -8.61
CA TYR A 55 6.26 -12.52 -8.10
C TYR A 55 4.92 -12.68 -8.83
N VAL A 56 4.69 -11.89 -9.88
CA VAL A 56 3.55 -12.00 -10.81
C VAL A 56 4.08 -12.09 -12.25
N PRO A 57 3.34 -12.70 -13.20
CA PRO A 57 3.85 -12.97 -14.54
C PRO A 57 4.43 -11.75 -15.28
N ALA A 58 3.76 -10.58 -15.23
CA ALA A 58 4.28 -9.36 -15.86
C ALA A 58 5.59 -8.88 -15.22
N GLY A 59 5.69 -9.00 -13.89
CA GLY A 59 6.89 -8.64 -13.15
C GLY A 59 8.05 -9.60 -13.44
N GLU A 60 7.78 -10.91 -13.50
CA GLU A 60 8.78 -11.92 -13.88
C GLU A 60 9.30 -11.68 -15.28
N PHE A 61 8.41 -11.44 -16.25
CA PHE A 61 8.79 -11.11 -17.61
C PHE A 61 9.65 -9.84 -17.67
N GLY A 62 9.24 -8.78 -16.96
CA GLY A 62 9.98 -7.53 -16.89
C GLY A 62 11.39 -7.75 -16.33
N TRP A 63 11.51 -8.51 -15.24
CA TRP A 63 12.80 -8.86 -14.67
C TRP A 63 13.67 -9.66 -15.66
N ARG A 64 13.15 -10.72 -16.27
CA ARG A 64 13.91 -11.51 -17.26
C ARG A 64 14.39 -10.67 -18.44
N THR A 65 13.52 -9.80 -18.96
CA THR A 65 13.87 -8.85 -20.02
C THR A 65 14.98 -7.90 -19.57
N SER A 66 14.92 -7.39 -18.34
CA SER A 66 15.97 -6.51 -17.80
C SER A 66 17.33 -7.21 -17.75
N GLN A 67 17.35 -8.49 -17.34
CA GLN A 67 18.56 -9.30 -17.28
C GLN A 67 19.11 -9.60 -18.68
N GLU A 68 18.25 -10.01 -19.61
CA GLU A 68 18.63 -10.32 -21.00
C GLU A 68 19.19 -9.10 -21.73
N ARG A 69 18.58 -7.93 -21.53
CA ARG A 69 18.97 -6.68 -22.19
C ARG A 69 20.00 -5.87 -21.39
N ARG A 70 20.36 -6.32 -20.19
CA ARG A 70 21.28 -5.64 -19.25
C ARG A 70 20.89 -4.19 -18.98
N VAL A 71 19.59 -3.96 -18.74
CA VAL A 71 19.06 -2.65 -18.35
C VAL A 71 18.68 -2.64 -16.87
N PRO A 72 18.73 -1.49 -16.19
CA PRO A 72 18.33 -1.40 -14.79
C PRO A 72 16.91 -1.91 -14.52
N HIS A 73 16.74 -2.60 -13.39
CA HIS A 73 15.42 -3.03 -12.90
C HIS A 73 15.11 -2.38 -11.56
N PHE A 74 14.06 -1.56 -11.54
CA PHE A 74 13.53 -0.93 -10.36
C PHE A 74 12.33 -1.69 -9.82
N VAL A 75 12.29 -1.90 -8.51
CA VAL A 75 11.11 -2.37 -7.78
C VAL A 75 10.56 -1.23 -6.94
N VAL A 76 9.29 -0.88 -7.15
CA VAL A 76 8.59 0.17 -6.39
C VAL A 76 7.79 -0.49 -5.28
N GLN A 77 8.03 -0.07 -4.04
CA GLN A 77 7.17 -0.40 -2.92
C GLN A 77 5.78 0.21 -3.14
N HIS A 78 4.73 -0.61 -3.04
CA HIS A 78 3.34 -0.19 -3.27
C HIS A 78 2.43 -0.36 -2.05
N GLY A 79 2.93 -0.99 -0.99
CA GLY A 79 2.20 -1.21 0.26
C GLY A 79 3.14 -1.34 1.45
N LEU A 80 2.56 -1.43 2.64
CA LEU A 80 3.33 -1.67 3.86
C LEU A 80 3.87 -3.11 3.86
N LEU A 81 5.14 -3.25 4.23
CA LEU A 81 5.86 -4.51 4.15
C LEU A 81 5.64 -5.35 5.41
N THR A 82 5.33 -6.62 5.22
CA THR A 82 5.31 -7.63 6.29
C THR A 82 6.40 -8.67 6.00
N PRO A 83 6.73 -9.59 6.94
CA PRO A 83 7.67 -10.67 6.65
C PRO A 83 7.22 -11.64 5.54
N PHE A 84 5.97 -11.53 5.09
CA PHE A 84 5.42 -12.32 4.00
C PHE A 84 5.52 -11.60 2.64
N ALA A 85 6.14 -10.41 2.60
CA ALA A 85 6.43 -9.72 1.36
C ALA A 85 7.28 -10.64 0.46
N PRO A 86 6.93 -10.80 -0.83
CA PRO A 86 7.72 -11.61 -1.75
C PRO A 86 9.16 -11.10 -1.87
N PRO A 87 10.15 -11.98 -2.12
CA PRO A 87 11.54 -11.56 -2.22
C PRO A 87 11.76 -10.63 -3.41
N LEU A 88 12.76 -9.74 -3.27
CA LEU A 88 13.18 -8.85 -4.36
C LEU A 88 13.91 -9.61 -5.46
N PRO A 89 13.78 -9.21 -6.74
CA PRO A 89 14.58 -9.75 -7.83
C PRO A 89 16.08 -9.52 -7.58
N HIS A 90 16.93 -10.41 -8.09
CA HIS A 90 18.38 -10.25 -7.97
C HIS A 90 18.87 -9.00 -8.70
N GLY A 91 19.74 -8.22 -8.05
CA GLY A 91 20.35 -7.03 -8.63
C GLY A 91 19.40 -5.85 -8.87
N ALA A 92 18.20 -5.87 -8.30
CA ALA A 92 17.22 -4.81 -8.47
C ALA A 92 17.52 -3.60 -7.56
N THR A 93 17.17 -2.41 -8.04
CA THR A 93 17.12 -1.20 -7.22
C THR A 93 15.72 -1.06 -6.62
N LEU A 94 15.62 -1.09 -5.30
CA LEU A 94 14.38 -0.90 -4.55
C LEU A 94 14.12 0.59 -4.32
N LEU A 95 12.97 1.07 -4.80
CA LEU A 95 12.40 2.38 -4.51
C LEU A 95 11.40 2.22 -3.35
N ALA A 96 11.87 2.48 -2.13
CA ALA A 96 11.16 2.22 -0.88
C ALA A 96 10.49 3.47 -0.30
N PHE A 97 9.52 3.29 0.60
CA PHE A 97 8.89 4.40 1.32
C PHE A 97 9.83 5.07 2.32
N SER A 98 10.79 4.34 2.87
CA SER A 98 11.80 4.82 3.83
C SER A 98 13.07 3.97 3.76
N ASP A 99 14.14 4.44 4.40
CA ASP A 99 15.37 3.64 4.55
C ASP A 99 15.12 2.38 5.39
N ASP A 100 14.26 2.46 6.41
CA ASP A 100 13.88 1.31 7.24
C ASP A 100 13.11 0.26 6.42
N ASP A 101 12.28 0.69 5.47
CA ASP A 101 11.60 -0.20 4.51
C ASP A 101 12.60 -0.85 3.55
N ALA A 102 13.56 -0.07 3.04
CA ALA A 102 14.60 -0.57 2.15
C ALA A 102 15.44 -1.66 2.84
N ALA A 103 15.92 -1.38 4.06
CA ALA A 103 16.69 -2.32 4.86
C ALA A 103 15.88 -3.59 5.17
N PHE A 104 14.62 -3.44 5.56
CA PHE A 104 13.74 -4.57 5.88
C PHE A 104 13.55 -5.50 4.66
N TRP A 105 13.17 -4.94 3.49
CA TRP A 105 12.87 -5.75 2.32
C TRP A 105 14.12 -6.34 1.65
N ALA A 106 15.24 -5.61 1.67
CA ALA A 106 16.52 -6.12 1.20
C ALA A 106 16.95 -7.34 2.04
N SER A 107 16.58 -7.38 3.32
CA SER A 107 16.87 -8.50 4.21
C SER A 107 18.37 -8.85 4.20
N GLU A 108 19.20 -7.82 4.44
CA GLU A 108 20.68 -7.88 4.47
C GLU A 108 21.36 -8.23 3.15
N ARG A 109 20.61 -8.37 2.05
CA ARG A 109 21.18 -8.64 0.73
C ARG A 109 21.96 -7.44 0.20
N SER A 110 23.23 -7.66 -0.10
CA SER A 110 24.13 -6.65 -0.67
C SER A 110 23.93 -6.43 -2.17
N ASP A 111 23.18 -7.30 -2.85
CA ASP A 111 22.87 -7.16 -4.28
C ASP A 111 21.65 -6.26 -4.53
N ILE A 112 21.01 -5.74 -3.48
CA ILE A 112 19.88 -4.82 -3.56
C ILE A 112 20.34 -3.42 -3.16
N GLU A 113 20.16 -2.46 -4.04
CA GLU A 113 20.31 -1.04 -3.72
C GLU A 113 18.96 -0.46 -3.29
N GLY A 114 18.90 0.23 -2.15
CA GLY A 114 17.68 0.84 -1.64
C GLY A 114 17.71 2.37 -1.75
N ILE A 115 16.64 2.96 -2.30
CA ILE A 115 16.45 4.42 -2.38
C ILE A 115 15.13 4.77 -1.71
N ALA A 116 15.17 5.58 -0.66
CA ALA A 116 13.96 6.12 -0.03
C ALA A 116 13.34 7.22 -0.90
N VAL A 117 12.16 6.93 -1.46
CA VAL A 117 11.40 7.84 -2.33
C VAL A 117 10.10 8.34 -1.68
N GLY A 118 9.70 7.76 -0.55
CA GLY A 118 8.42 8.07 0.10
C GLY A 118 7.22 7.38 -0.55
N ALA A 119 6.05 7.55 0.06
CA ALA A 119 4.81 6.98 -0.42
C ALA A 119 3.93 8.07 -1.06
N GLN A 120 3.64 7.96 -2.36
CA GLN A 120 2.78 8.94 -3.05
C GLN A 120 1.41 9.07 -2.37
N LEU A 121 0.83 7.94 -1.94
CA LEU A 121 -0.45 7.93 -1.22
C LEU A 121 -0.42 8.79 0.05
N LEU A 122 0.66 8.74 0.82
CA LEU A 122 0.82 9.53 2.04
C LEU A 122 1.14 10.99 1.73
N TRP A 123 1.90 11.25 0.66
CA TRP A 123 2.13 12.62 0.17
C TRP A 123 0.81 13.30 -0.21
N ASP A 124 0.00 12.66 -1.04
CA ASP A 124 -1.28 13.20 -1.50
C ASP A 124 -2.20 13.44 -0.29
N THR A 125 -2.25 12.49 0.65
CA THR A 125 -3.07 12.62 1.85
C THR A 125 -2.61 13.75 2.76
N SER A 126 -1.30 13.96 2.89
CA SER A 126 -0.74 15.07 3.69
C SER A 126 -1.03 16.47 3.13
N THR A 127 -1.42 16.57 1.86
CA THR A 127 -1.83 17.86 1.27
C THR A 127 -3.29 18.20 1.53
N THR A 128 -4.08 17.24 2.03
CA THR A 128 -5.50 17.43 2.32
C THR A 128 -5.78 17.19 3.80
N GLU A 129 -5.77 18.26 4.60
CA GLU A 129 -6.09 18.19 6.03
C GLU A 129 -7.53 17.69 6.25
N SER A 130 -7.71 16.87 7.29
CA SER A 130 -9.05 16.58 7.78
C SER A 130 -9.66 17.83 8.41
N LYS A 131 -10.85 18.21 7.93
CA LYS A 131 -11.62 19.33 8.49
C LYS A 131 -12.50 18.91 9.68
N THR A 132 -12.47 17.63 10.04
CA THR A 132 -13.43 17.04 10.98
C THR A 132 -12.69 16.53 12.21
N HIS A 133 -13.07 17.02 13.38
CA HIS A 133 -12.68 16.40 14.64
C HIS A 133 -13.57 15.18 14.88
N PRO A 134 -13.02 13.95 14.92
CA PRO A 134 -13.82 12.77 15.17
C PRO A 134 -14.39 12.79 16.57
N SER A 135 -15.71 12.59 16.67
CA SER A 135 -16.46 12.56 17.94
C SER A 135 -17.36 11.32 18.06
N GLY A 136 -17.45 10.53 17.00
CA GLY A 136 -18.18 9.27 16.95
C GLY A 136 -17.37 8.05 17.42
N PRO A 137 -17.99 6.86 17.41
CA PRO A 137 -17.30 5.62 17.78
C PRO A 137 -16.14 5.32 16.82
N PRO A 138 -15.07 4.63 17.28
CA PRO A 138 -13.97 4.26 16.41
C PRO A 138 -14.42 3.47 15.18
N VAL A 139 -13.74 3.66 14.06
CA VAL A 139 -13.93 2.86 12.86
C VAL A 139 -12.79 1.86 12.74
N TYR A 140 -13.12 0.57 12.84
CA TYR A 140 -12.18 -0.53 12.67
C TYR A 140 -12.08 -0.92 11.20
N LEU A 141 -10.94 -0.68 10.58
CA LEU A 141 -10.62 -1.05 9.20
C LEU A 141 -10.49 -2.56 9.08
N GLY A 142 -11.31 -3.13 8.22
CA GLY A 142 -11.36 -4.54 7.92
C GLY A 142 -10.15 -4.98 7.12
N GLN A 143 -9.63 -6.16 7.47
CA GLN A 143 -8.55 -6.82 6.74
C GLN A 143 -8.77 -8.34 6.67
N LEU A 144 -10.03 -8.83 6.63
CA LEU A 144 -10.32 -10.27 6.66
C LEU A 144 -9.74 -11.04 5.46
N HIS A 145 -9.51 -10.37 4.33
CA HIS A 145 -8.91 -10.93 3.13
C HIS A 145 -7.39 -11.14 3.22
N GLY A 146 -6.65 -10.36 4.03
CA GLY A 146 -5.19 -10.46 4.13
C GLY A 146 -4.72 -11.82 4.67
N SER A 147 -3.75 -12.46 4.04
CA SER A 147 -3.29 -13.80 4.45
C SER A 147 -2.26 -13.77 5.59
N GLU A 148 -1.70 -12.59 5.91
CA GLU A 148 -0.58 -12.38 6.83
C GLU A 148 -0.97 -12.69 8.28
N LEU A 149 -2.24 -12.46 8.64
CA LEU A 149 -2.80 -12.83 9.95
C LEU A 149 -3.89 -13.90 9.81
N PRO A 150 -3.91 -14.90 10.70
CA PRO A 150 -4.96 -15.91 10.70
C PRO A 150 -6.35 -15.28 10.78
N ARG A 151 -7.27 -15.71 9.89
CA ARG A 151 -8.65 -15.21 9.85
C ARG A 151 -9.34 -15.29 11.22
N ARG A 152 -9.15 -16.39 11.95
CA ARG A 152 -9.69 -16.56 13.32
C ARG A 152 -9.18 -15.46 14.27
N GLY A 153 -7.89 -15.15 14.22
CA GLY A 153 -7.29 -14.12 15.07
C GLY A 153 -7.80 -12.72 14.73
N LYS A 154 -7.95 -12.40 13.43
CA LYS A 154 -8.57 -11.14 12.97
C LYS A 154 -10.01 -11.04 13.44
N THR A 155 -10.83 -12.08 13.22
CA THR A 155 -12.23 -12.09 13.66
C THR A 155 -12.35 -11.88 15.17
N ARG A 156 -11.52 -12.58 15.96
CA ARG A 156 -11.52 -12.49 17.42
C ARG A 156 -11.11 -11.09 17.89
N SER A 157 -10.03 -10.54 17.33
CA SER A 157 -9.55 -9.19 17.62
C SER A 157 -10.60 -8.12 17.32
N THR A 158 -11.18 -8.13 16.12
CA THR A 158 -12.26 -7.21 15.72
C THR A 158 -13.47 -7.33 16.65
N ALA A 159 -13.91 -8.55 16.95
CA ALA A 159 -15.06 -8.76 17.84
C ALA A 159 -14.78 -8.32 19.29
N ARG A 160 -13.54 -8.45 19.77
CA ARG A 160 -13.14 -7.94 21.09
C ARG A 160 -13.11 -6.42 21.10
N PHE A 161 -12.49 -5.80 20.10
CA PHE A 161 -12.43 -4.35 19.97
C PHE A 161 -13.83 -3.72 19.90
N TRP A 162 -14.70 -4.28 19.07
CA TRP A 162 -16.10 -3.84 18.96
C TRP A 162 -16.84 -3.93 20.30
N ARG A 163 -16.69 -5.03 21.05
CA ARG A 163 -17.32 -5.18 22.37
C ARG A 163 -16.80 -4.16 23.40
N GLN A 164 -15.54 -3.73 23.29
CA GLN A 164 -14.94 -2.77 24.20
C GLN A 164 -15.31 -1.32 23.88
N THR A 165 -15.52 -0.98 22.61
CA THR A 165 -15.58 0.42 22.15
C THR A 165 -16.86 0.79 21.41
N GLY A 166 -17.68 -0.19 21.04
CA GLY A 166 -18.82 0.03 20.13
C GLY A 166 -18.40 0.35 18.69
N ALA A 167 -17.15 0.03 18.31
CA ALA A 167 -16.59 0.39 17.01
C ALA A 167 -17.45 -0.04 15.82
N ILE A 168 -17.45 0.80 14.78
CA ILE A 168 -18.04 0.48 13.49
C ILE A 168 -17.00 -0.29 12.67
N TYR A 169 -17.38 -1.44 12.10
CA TYR A 169 -16.49 -2.18 11.22
C TYR A 169 -16.62 -1.68 9.78
N ARG A 170 -15.50 -1.38 9.13
CA ARG A 170 -15.48 -0.98 7.72
C ARG A 170 -14.71 -2.02 6.90
N PRO A 171 -15.36 -2.90 6.13
CA PRO A 171 -14.69 -3.93 5.36
C PRO A 171 -13.71 -3.35 4.34
N HIS A 172 -12.60 -4.04 4.09
CA HIS A 172 -11.78 -3.72 2.92
C HIS A 172 -12.56 -3.96 1.62
N PRO A 173 -12.35 -3.19 0.54
CA PRO A 173 -12.96 -3.46 -0.76
C PRO A 173 -12.77 -4.91 -1.26
N PHE A 174 -11.62 -5.51 -0.95
CA PHE A 174 -11.31 -6.90 -1.32
C PHE A 174 -11.90 -7.97 -0.37
N GLU A 175 -12.67 -7.60 0.65
CA GLU A 175 -13.43 -8.56 1.48
C GLU A 175 -14.72 -9.06 0.81
N ALA A 176 -14.60 -9.46 -0.45
CA ALA A 176 -15.70 -9.96 -1.27
C ALA A 176 -15.78 -11.50 -1.32
N ASP A 177 -14.95 -12.22 -0.55
CA ASP A 177 -15.04 -13.69 -0.51
C ASP A 177 -16.25 -14.18 0.32
N ARG A 178 -16.71 -15.41 0.05
CA ARG A 178 -17.90 -15.98 0.71
C ARG A 178 -17.75 -16.06 2.23
N LEU A 179 -16.55 -16.31 2.74
CA LEU A 179 -16.29 -16.43 4.18
C LEU A 179 -16.33 -15.05 4.84
N SER A 180 -15.83 -14.01 4.18
CA SER A 180 -15.92 -12.63 4.68
C SER A 180 -17.38 -12.18 4.76
N ARG A 181 -18.17 -12.38 3.70
CA ARG A 181 -19.61 -12.06 3.72
C ARG A 181 -20.37 -12.81 4.82
N ALA A 182 -20.09 -14.10 4.99
CA ALA A 182 -20.71 -14.88 6.06
C ALA A 182 -20.33 -14.34 7.45
N GLN A 183 -19.05 -13.99 7.66
CA GLN A 183 -18.59 -13.40 8.91
C GLN A 183 -19.23 -12.03 9.18
N HIS A 184 -19.37 -11.18 8.16
CA HIS A 184 -20.07 -9.90 8.26
C HIS A 184 -21.52 -10.08 8.67
N ALA A 185 -22.24 -11.03 8.05
CA ALA A 185 -23.63 -11.34 8.41
C ALA A 185 -23.76 -11.81 9.86
N ILE A 186 -22.85 -12.66 10.34
CA ILE A 186 -22.81 -13.10 11.75
C ILE A 186 -22.61 -11.91 12.69
N TRP A 187 -21.72 -10.98 12.35
CA TRP A 187 -21.48 -9.79 13.16
C TRP A 187 -22.67 -8.83 13.18
N GLN A 188 -23.31 -8.59 12.03
CA GLN A 188 -24.52 -7.76 11.96
C GLN A 188 -25.67 -8.36 12.76
N ALA A 189 -25.88 -9.68 12.67
CA ALA A 189 -26.90 -10.38 13.47
C ALA A 189 -26.66 -10.25 14.99
N ARG A 190 -25.41 -9.96 15.39
CA ARG A 190 -25.03 -9.70 16.79
C ARG A 190 -25.03 -8.21 17.15
N GLY A 191 -25.43 -7.32 16.24
CA GLY A 191 -25.54 -5.88 16.47
C GLY A 191 -24.31 -5.06 16.10
N MET A 192 -23.27 -5.65 15.47
CA MET A 192 -22.15 -4.86 14.96
C MET A 192 -22.60 -4.03 13.75
N ARG A 193 -22.34 -2.72 13.81
CA ARG A 193 -22.55 -1.81 12.68
C ARG A 193 -21.43 -2.03 11.66
N ILE A 194 -21.82 -2.23 10.40
CA ILE A 194 -20.90 -2.33 9.28
C ILE A 194 -21.10 -1.12 8.37
N ASP A 195 -20.05 -0.32 8.25
CA ASP A 195 -19.99 0.78 7.28
C ASP A 195 -19.66 0.22 5.90
N ARG A 196 -20.58 0.42 4.96
CA ARG A 196 -20.44 0.06 3.53
C ARG A 196 -20.33 1.29 2.64
N SER A 197 -20.21 2.48 3.22
CA SER A 197 -20.03 3.70 2.47
C SER A 197 -18.65 3.74 1.80
N ASN A 198 -18.56 4.49 0.71
CA ASN A 198 -17.30 4.79 0.04
C ASN A 198 -16.74 6.16 0.47
N LEU A 199 -17.12 6.65 1.66
CA LEU A 199 -16.62 7.93 2.17
C LEU A 199 -15.10 7.87 2.36
N PRO A 200 -14.34 8.91 2.02
CA PRO A 200 -12.92 8.99 2.35
C PRO A 200 -12.68 8.80 3.85
N ILE A 201 -11.53 8.22 4.23
CA ILE A 201 -11.19 7.92 5.64
C ILE A 201 -11.31 9.17 6.53
N ARG A 202 -10.85 10.33 6.03
CA ARG A 202 -10.90 11.63 6.73
C ARG A 202 -12.32 12.17 6.98
N GLU A 203 -13.32 11.63 6.31
CA GLU A 203 -14.74 12.03 6.44
C GLU A 203 -15.52 11.10 7.38
N LEU A 204 -14.86 10.07 7.92
CA LEU A 204 -15.48 9.20 8.90
C LEU A 204 -15.69 9.93 10.23
N GLY A 205 -16.80 9.60 10.91
CA GLY A 205 -17.20 10.33 12.12
C GLY A 205 -16.38 10.03 13.37
N GLY A 206 -15.52 9.02 13.36
CA GLY A 206 -14.77 8.55 14.53
C GLY A 206 -13.34 8.15 14.19
N PRO A 207 -12.48 7.97 15.21
CA PRO A 207 -11.06 7.68 15.03
C PRO A 207 -10.82 6.37 14.29
N ILE A 208 -9.69 6.26 13.60
CA ILE A 208 -9.36 5.08 12.77
C ILE A 208 -8.58 4.05 13.57
N VAL A 209 -8.97 2.79 13.44
CA VAL A 209 -8.25 1.68 14.04
C VAL A 209 -8.10 0.55 13.04
N GLY A 210 -6.94 -0.11 12.97
CA GLY A 210 -6.76 -1.28 12.12
C GLY A 210 -5.68 -2.22 12.69
N ALA A 211 -5.46 -3.37 12.07
CA ALA A 211 -4.37 -4.24 12.52
C ALA A 211 -3.05 -3.83 11.85
N PHE A 212 -3.01 -3.77 10.52
CA PHE A 212 -1.81 -3.42 9.74
C PHE A 212 -2.22 -2.75 8.42
N SER A 213 -3.28 -1.92 8.46
CA SER A 213 -3.83 -1.28 7.26
C SER A 213 -3.07 0.01 6.95
N THR A 214 -2.74 0.25 5.68
CA THR A 214 -2.21 1.54 5.21
C THR A 214 -3.11 2.71 5.58
N GLY A 215 -4.42 2.47 5.70
CA GLY A 215 -5.40 3.48 6.12
C GLY A 215 -5.14 4.09 7.50
N ILE A 216 -4.36 3.42 8.38
CA ILE A 216 -3.90 4.01 9.65
C ILE A 216 -2.92 5.16 9.38
N LEU A 217 -1.97 4.96 8.47
CA LEU A 217 -0.97 5.97 8.11
C LEU A 217 -1.57 7.08 7.25
N GLU A 218 -2.54 6.76 6.38
CA GLU A 218 -3.30 7.77 5.63
C GLU A 218 -4.08 8.68 6.59
N ALA A 219 -4.79 8.10 7.56
CA ALA A 219 -5.46 8.88 8.59
C ALA A 219 -4.49 9.79 9.32
N ALA A 220 -3.39 9.25 9.85
CA ALA A 220 -2.36 10.02 10.54
C ALA A 220 -1.75 11.13 9.66
N ALA A 221 -1.47 10.85 8.38
CA ALA A 221 -0.94 11.83 7.43
C ALA A 221 -1.89 13.01 7.19
N SER A 222 -3.22 12.79 7.27
CA SER A 222 -4.23 13.85 7.18
C SER A 222 -4.50 14.59 8.51
N GLY A 223 -3.75 14.27 9.57
CA GLY A 223 -3.99 14.76 10.94
C GLY A 223 -5.17 14.08 11.64
N PHE A 224 -5.73 13.02 11.07
CA PHE A 224 -6.86 12.31 11.64
C PHE A 224 -6.38 11.23 12.63
N PRO A 225 -6.93 11.18 13.85
CA PRO A 225 -6.40 10.31 14.91
C PRO A 225 -6.59 8.84 14.56
N ALA A 226 -5.49 8.09 14.63
CA ALA A 226 -5.44 6.69 14.21
C ALA A 226 -4.56 5.83 15.12
N TRP A 227 -4.90 4.55 15.25
CA TRP A 227 -4.17 3.57 16.07
C TRP A 227 -4.16 2.18 15.42
N ALA A 228 -3.23 1.34 15.86
CA ALA A 228 -3.31 -0.09 15.65
C ALA A 228 -4.03 -0.80 16.79
N TYR A 229 -4.71 -1.90 16.47
CA TYR A 229 -5.19 -2.86 17.46
C TYR A 229 -5.17 -4.28 16.89
N TYR A 230 -4.63 -5.21 17.69
CA TYR A 230 -4.79 -6.64 17.48
C TYR A 230 -4.71 -7.34 18.84
N GLU A 231 -5.57 -8.33 19.08
CA GLU A 231 -5.57 -9.07 20.33
C GLU A 231 -4.42 -10.09 20.32
N ASN A 232 -3.44 -9.89 21.20
CA ASN A 232 -2.22 -10.70 21.30
C ASN A 232 -1.46 -10.72 19.95
N PRO A 233 -0.86 -9.59 19.55
CA PRO A 233 -0.15 -9.49 18.28
C PRO A 233 1.01 -10.49 18.22
N PRO A 234 1.23 -11.17 17.09
CA PRO A 234 2.49 -11.89 16.89
C PRO A 234 3.64 -10.88 16.85
N ARG A 235 4.85 -11.32 17.22
CA ARG A 235 6.03 -10.46 17.28
C ARG A 235 6.25 -9.62 16.02
N TRP A 236 6.09 -10.19 14.83
CA TRP A 236 6.28 -9.44 13.59
C TRP A 236 5.30 -8.27 13.43
N LEU A 237 4.10 -8.38 13.98
CA LEU A 237 3.10 -7.31 13.91
C LEU A 237 3.47 -6.16 14.84
N GLU A 238 4.11 -6.48 15.97
CA GLU A 238 4.70 -5.49 16.87
C GLU A 238 5.86 -4.76 16.18
N GLU A 239 6.79 -5.51 15.57
CA GLU A 239 7.92 -4.94 14.80
C GLU A 239 7.44 -4.11 13.60
N PHE A 240 6.34 -4.52 12.97
CA PHE A 240 5.67 -3.75 11.92
C PHE A 240 5.16 -2.40 12.45
N TRP A 241 4.49 -2.40 13.60
CA TRP A 241 4.02 -1.16 14.20
C TRP A 241 5.18 -0.25 14.59
N ASP A 242 6.26 -0.80 15.16
CA ASP A 242 7.43 -0.03 15.56
C ASP A 242 8.12 0.61 14.34
N ARG A 243 8.33 -0.15 13.26
CA ARG A 243 8.95 0.34 12.01
C ARG A 243 8.15 1.48 11.37
N TYR A 244 6.81 1.39 11.37
CA TYR A 244 5.95 2.45 10.85
C TYR A 244 5.53 3.49 11.91
N ARG A 245 6.07 3.41 13.14
CA ARG A 245 5.73 4.27 14.28
C ARG A 245 4.22 4.33 14.56
N ILE A 246 3.52 3.23 14.34
CA ILE A 246 2.09 3.11 14.58
C ILE A 246 1.84 2.91 16.07
N HIS A 247 1.08 3.82 16.68
CA HIS A 247 0.72 3.71 18.08
C HIS A 247 -0.42 2.71 18.28
N ARG A 248 -0.35 1.94 19.36
CA ARG A 248 -1.38 0.95 19.72
C ARG A 248 -2.52 1.63 20.46
N TRP A 249 -3.74 1.16 20.23
CA TRP A 249 -4.93 1.64 20.91
C TRP A 249 -4.85 1.40 22.42
N GLY A 250 -5.13 2.44 23.20
CA GLY A 250 -5.21 2.43 24.66
C GLY A 250 -5.89 3.70 25.16
N ALA A 251 -6.50 3.67 26.35
CA ALA A 251 -7.32 4.78 26.86
C ALA A 251 -6.59 6.13 26.91
N ASP A 252 -5.28 6.11 27.20
CA ASP A 252 -4.42 7.31 27.30
C ASP A 252 -3.33 7.35 26.23
N ALA A 253 -3.42 6.50 25.20
CA ALA A 253 -2.41 6.41 24.15
C ALA A 253 -2.56 7.58 23.17
N ALA A 254 -1.49 8.36 22.98
CA ALA A 254 -1.44 9.37 21.93
C ALA A 254 -1.72 8.74 20.55
N PRO A 255 -2.40 9.44 19.62
CA PRO A 255 -2.62 8.94 18.27
C PRO A 255 -1.30 8.73 17.53
N THR A 256 -1.35 7.87 16.49
CA THR A 256 -0.23 7.66 15.58
C THR A 256 0.20 9.00 14.97
N PRO A 257 1.49 9.39 15.06
CA PRO A 257 1.96 10.62 14.47
C PRO A 257 1.90 10.55 12.94
N ALA A 258 1.77 11.71 12.29
CA ALA A 258 1.86 11.80 10.84
C ALA A 258 3.22 11.26 10.35
N PRO A 259 3.26 10.37 9.35
CA PRO A 259 4.51 9.96 8.72
C PRO A 259 5.28 11.18 8.18
N PRO A 260 6.64 11.16 8.23
CA PRO A 260 7.43 12.23 7.64
C PRO A 260 7.09 12.43 6.17
N ARG A 261 6.80 13.67 5.79
CA ARG A 261 6.60 14.04 4.39
C ARG A 261 7.98 14.33 3.76
N PRO A 262 8.35 13.69 2.64
CA PRO A 262 9.61 14.00 1.96
C PRO A 262 9.62 15.46 1.45
N ALA A 263 10.79 15.95 1.01
CA ALA A 263 10.89 17.27 0.40
C ALA A 263 10.45 17.26 -1.08
N ILE A 264 10.67 16.13 -1.76
CA ILE A 264 10.34 15.90 -3.17
C ILE A 264 9.11 14.98 -3.22
N GLU A 265 8.18 15.27 -4.14
CA GLU A 265 7.03 14.39 -4.39
C GLU A 265 7.51 12.99 -4.78
N PRO A 266 7.00 11.89 -4.17
CA PRO A 266 7.48 10.55 -4.44
C PRO A 266 7.48 10.13 -5.92
N ALA A 267 6.45 10.52 -6.69
CA ALA A 267 6.42 10.27 -8.13
C ALA A 267 7.54 11.00 -8.88
N GLN A 268 7.95 12.19 -8.43
CA GLN A 268 9.11 12.89 -8.97
C GLN A 268 10.41 12.19 -8.57
N ALA A 269 10.57 11.82 -7.30
CA ALA A 269 11.76 11.11 -6.83
C ALA A 269 11.97 9.77 -7.57
N ILE A 270 10.89 9.02 -7.84
CA ILE A 270 10.92 7.81 -8.66
C ILE A 270 11.38 8.14 -10.09
N ALA A 271 10.81 9.18 -10.72
CA ALA A 271 11.19 9.57 -12.07
C ALA A 271 12.67 9.97 -12.15
N ASP A 272 13.14 10.78 -11.20
CA ASP A 272 14.54 11.22 -11.12
C ASP A 272 15.50 10.03 -10.98
N ALA A 273 15.16 9.05 -10.13
CA ALA A 273 15.97 7.85 -9.95
C ALA A 273 16.06 7.01 -11.24
N VAL A 274 14.94 6.85 -11.95
CA VAL A 274 14.91 6.11 -13.22
C VAL A 274 15.71 6.84 -14.30
N LEU A 275 15.49 8.14 -14.47
CA LEU A 275 16.17 8.98 -15.46
C LEU A 275 17.68 9.06 -15.23
N ALA A 276 18.11 9.18 -13.97
CA ALA A 276 19.52 9.17 -13.61
C ALA A 276 20.22 7.86 -14.04
N ALA A 277 19.53 6.72 -13.96
CA ALA A 277 20.07 5.42 -14.36
C ALA A 277 20.04 5.19 -15.87
N THR A 278 19.14 5.84 -16.61
CA THR A 278 19.08 5.74 -18.08
C THR A 278 19.99 6.74 -18.80
N GLY A 279 20.57 7.70 -18.08
CA GLY A 279 21.46 8.72 -18.65
C GLY A 279 20.72 9.86 -19.36
N GLU A 280 19.40 9.95 -19.18
CA GLU A 280 18.55 11.04 -19.67
C GLU A 280 18.37 12.04 -18.51
N ARG A 281 18.87 13.29 -18.64
CA ARG A 281 18.58 14.39 -17.71
C ARG A 281 17.89 15.52 -18.44
#